data_AF-A0A7V9T499-F1
#
_entry.id   AF-A0A7V9T499-F1
#
_cell.length_a   1.000
_cell.length_b   1.000
_cell.length_c   1.000
_cell.angle_alpha   90.00
_cell.angle_beta   90.00
_cell.angle_gamma   90.00
#
_symmetry.space_group_name_H-M   'P 1'
#
loop_
_entity.id
_entity.type
_entity.pdbx_description
1 polymer ?
#
loop_
_entity_poly.entity_id
_entity_poly.type
_entity_poly.pdbx_seq_one_letter_code
_entity_poly.pdbx_strand_id
1 'polypeptide(L)' 'MEHAFAKPGFSLGIEEELMIVDGRSFGLVNAIEALLEEAVEGDVKPELLASVLEIATPPCRDT' A
#
# COMPACT_ATOMS: atom_id res chain seq x y z
N MET A 1 -8.45 0.91 -36.58
CA MET A 1 -7.54 1.60 -35.65
C MET A 1 -6.34 0.69 -35.46
N GLU A 2 -5.13 1.12 -35.80
CA GLU A 2 -3.93 0.36 -35.43
C GLU A 2 -3.62 0.61 -33.96
N HIS A 3 -3.55 -0.44 -33.16
CA HIS A 3 -3.24 -0.33 -31.75
C HIS A 3 -1.73 -0.47 -31.52
N ALA A 4 -1.14 0.48 -30.79
CA ALA A 4 0.29 0.52 -30.49
C ALA A 4 0.62 -0.11 -29.12
N PHE A 5 0.10 -1.31 -28.84
CA PHE A 5 0.28 -2.00 -27.55
C PHE A 5 1.74 -2.37 -27.22
N ALA A 6 2.66 -2.27 -28.18
CA ALA A 6 4.06 -2.67 -28.03
C ALA A 6 5.00 -1.56 -27.54
N LYS A 7 4.51 -0.35 -27.22
CA LYS A 7 5.35 0.72 -26.65
C LYS A 7 5.11 0.80 -25.14
N PRO A 8 6.11 0.54 -24.27
CA PRO A 8 6.01 0.77 -22.84
C PRO A 8 6.09 2.29 -22.60
N GLY A 9 4.93 2.93 -22.66
CA GLY A 9 4.76 4.38 -22.50
C GLY A 9 4.35 4.80 -21.10
N PHE A 10 4.33 3.89 -20.14
CA PHE A 10 3.86 4.13 -18.79
C PHE A 10 4.91 3.74 -17.74
N SER A 11 4.84 4.40 -16.59
CA SER A 11 5.46 3.94 -15.36
C SER A 11 4.38 3.32 -14.47
N LEU A 12 4.76 2.37 -13.62
CA LEU A 12 3.86 1.66 -12.72
C LEU A 12 4.30 1.87 -11.27
N GLY A 13 3.36 2.23 -10.40
CA GLY A 13 3.48 2.11 -8.95
C GLY A 13 2.32 1.27 -8.44
N ILE A 14 2.49 0.65 -7.28
CA ILE A 14 1.49 -0.21 -6.63
C ILE A 14 1.19 0.37 -5.26
N GLU A 15 -0.09 0.44 -4.93
CA GLU A 15 -0.62 0.71 -3.59
C GLU A 15 -1.36 -0.54 -3.11
N GLU A 16 -1.12 -0.92 -1.85
CA GLU A 16 -1.81 -2.02 -1.20
C GLU A 16 -2.34 -1.57 0.15
N GLU A 17 -3.65 -1.73 0.34
CA GLU A 17 -4.35 -1.43 1.59
C GLU A 17 -4.58 -2.72 2.39
N LEU A 18 -4.15 -2.72 3.65
CA LEU A 18 -4.18 -3.88 4.53
C LEU A 18 -4.99 -3.58 5.79
N MET A 19 -5.88 -4.51 6.14
CA MET A 19 -6.61 -4.46 7.42
C MET A 19 -5.71 -4.88 8.57
N ILE A 20 -5.73 -4.08 9.64
CA ILE A 20 -5.05 -4.39 10.89
C ILE A 20 -5.98 -5.24 11.76
N VAL A 21 -5.50 -6.42 12.13
CA VAL A 21 -6.27 -7.40 12.90
C VAL A 21 -5.53 -7.87 14.14
N ASP A 22 -6.28 -8.24 15.17
CA ASP A 22 -5.74 -8.96 16.31
C ASP A 22 -5.29 -10.36 15.87
N GLY A 23 -4.04 -10.74 16.17
CA GLY A 23 -3.41 -11.97 15.69
C GLY A 23 -3.99 -13.27 16.26
N ARG A 24 -4.96 -13.21 17.18
CA ARG A 24 -5.63 -14.40 17.75
C ARG A 24 -7.08 -14.51 17.32
N SER A 25 -7.82 -13.41 17.37
CA SER A 25 -9.26 -13.35 17.07
C SER A 25 -9.55 -13.00 15.62
N PHE A 26 -8.59 -12.43 14.90
CA PHE A 26 -8.76 -11.86 13.55
C PHE A 26 -9.80 -10.72 13.49
N GLY A 27 -10.16 -10.14 14.64
CA GLY A 27 -10.99 -8.95 14.70
C GLY A 27 -10.20 -7.72 14.23
N LEU A 28 -10.86 -6.84 13.48
CA LEU A 28 -10.31 -5.52 13.12
C LEU A 28 -9.99 -4.70 14.37
N VAL A 29 -8.82 -4.07 14.39
CA VAL A 29 -8.36 -3.23 15.50
C VAL A 29 -7.81 -1.91 14.98
N ASN A 30 -8.04 -0.83 15.73
CA ASN A 30 -7.51 0.50 15.41
C ASN A 30 -6.12 0.65 16.04
N ALA A 31 -5.07 0.23 15.34
CA ALA A 31 -3.71 0.18 15.87
C ALA A 31 -2.66 0.83 14.96
N ILE A 32 -3.08 1.71 14.04
CA ILE A 32 -2.18 2.36 13.08
C ILE A 32 -1.03 3.12 13.74
N GLU A 33 -1.26 3.84 14.83
CA GLU A 33 -0.23 4.63 15.53
C GLU A 33 0.94 3.75 16.01
N ALA A 34 0.63 2.58 16.56
CA ALA A 34 1.65 1.62 17.02
C ALA A 34 2.48 1.07 15.86
N LEU A 35 1.88 0.88 14.68
CA LEU A 35 2.59 0.43 13.48
C LEU A 35 3.47 1.53 12.90
N LEU A 36 3.03 2.78 12.95
CA LEU A 36 3.81 3.92 12.47
C LEU A 36 5.06 4.18 13.32
N GLU A 37 5.02 3.90 14.63
CA GLU A 37 6.18 4.02 15.51
C GLU A 37 7.32 3.06 15.15
N GLU A 38 6.99 1.87 14.63
CA GLU A 38 7.98 0.85 14.23
C GLU A 38 8.37 0.92 12.74
N ALA A 39 7.61 1.66 11.92
CA ALA A 39 7.83 1.77 10.49
C ALA A 39 8.98 2.72 10.14
N VAL A 40 9.67 2.41 9.03
CA VAL A 40 10.54 3.39 8.38
C VAL A 40 9.66 4.47 7.77
N GLU A 41 10.03 5.73 7.96
CA GLU A 41 9.26 6.88 7.47
C GLU A 41 8.99 6.75 5.96
N GLY A 42 7.70 6.73 5.60
CA GLY A 42 7.22 6.65 4.22
C GLY A 42 6.88 5.24 3.70
N ASP A 43 7.28 4.17 4.42
CA ASP A 43 6.98 2.79 4.00
C ASP A 43 5.52 2.39 4.32
N VAL A 44 4.97 2.92 5.40
CA VAL A 44 3.59 2.66 5.87
C VAL A 44 2.89 3.98 6.08
N LYS A 45 1.64 4.08 5.63
CA LYS A 45 0.78 5.25 5.85
C LYS A 45 -0.55 4.85 6.50
N PRO A 46 -1.14 5.73 7.32
CA PRO A 46 -2.52 5.57 7.76
C PRO A 46 -3.47 5.78 6.58
N GLU A 47 -4.51 4.95 6.49
CA GLU A 47 -5.63 5.16 5.58
C GLU A 47 -6.83 5.77 6.33
N LEU A 48 -7.95 6.03 5.65
CA LEU A 48 -9.16 6.65 6.21
C LEU A 48 -9.60 6.07 7.56
N LEU A 49 -9.46 4.75 7.74
CA LEU A 49 -9.75 4.07 8.99
C LEU A 49 -8.45 3.73 9.71
N ALA A 50 -8.36 4.02 11.01
CA ALA A 50 -7.20 3.67 11.85
C ALA A 50 -6.95 2.14 11.99
N SER A 51 -7.83 1.32 11.40
CA SER A 51 -7.73 -0.13 11.27
C SER A 51 -7.28 -0.60 9.89
N VAL A 52 -6.87 0.33 9.02
CA VAL A 52 -6.34 0.08 7.68
C VAL A 52 -5.04 0.86 7.53
N LEU A 53 -4.04 0.22 6.93
CA LEU A 53 -2.80 0.85 6.53
C LEU A 53 -2.61 0.73 5.03
N GLU A 54 -1.83 1.63 4.45
CA GLU A 54 -1.38 1.60 3.07
C GLU A 54 0.14 1.38 3.03
N ILE A 55 0.59 0.54 2.10
CA ILE A 55 1.98 0.51 1.62
C ILE A 55 2.00 0.88 0.12
N ALA A 56 3.03 1.61 -0.31
CA ALA A 56 3.11 2.09 -1.68
C ALA A 56 4.54 1.99 -2.24
N THR A 57 4.66 1.56 -3.49
CA THR A 57 5.95 1.56 -4.21
C THR A 57 6.12 2.85 -5.00
N PRO A 58 7.34 3.41 -5.11
CA PRO A 58 7.60 4.48 -6.05
C PRO A 58 7.33 4.01 -7.49
N PRO A 59 6.83 4.88 -8.40
CA PRO A 59 6.67 4.51 -9.79
C PRO A 59 7.99 4.07 -10.44
N CYS A 60 7.96 2.94 -11.14
CA CYS A 60 9.10 2.40 -11.89
C CYS A 60 8.69 2.06 -13.34
N ARG A 61 9.69 1.87 -14.22
CA ARG A 61 9.45 1.29 -15.55
C ARG A 61 9.35 -0.23 -15.43
N ASP A 62 8.59 -0.87 -16.31
CA ASP A 62 8.75 -2.31 -16.49
C ASP A 62 10.18 -2.57 -16.99
N THR A 63 10.89 -3.49 -16.33
CA THR A 63 12.29 -3.82 -16.66
C THR A 63 12.46 -4.31 -18.08
#